data_AF-A0A974A8Z9-F1
#
_entry.id   AF-A0A974A8Z9-F1
#
_cell.length_a   1.000
_cell.length_b   1.000
_cell.length_c   1.000
_cell.angle_alpha   90.00
_cell.angle_beta   90.00
_cell.angle_gamma   90.00
#
_symmetry.space_group_name_H-M   'P 1'
#
loop_
_entity.id
_entity.type
_entity.pdbx_description
1 polymer ?
#
loop_
_entity_poly.entity_id
_entity_poly.type
_entity_poly.pdbx_seq_one_letter_code
_entity_poly.pdbx_strand_id
1 'polypeptide(L)'
;MQQDNSILSNKKMSDILEDLALIDILAFSLTENLAPLDEDDLAHGAEPLTYAQIKEELDQIRNTVFKIVTVHLEAEAGQWSAATEKHP
;
A
#
# COMPACT_ATOMS: atom_id res chain seq x y z
N MET A 1 -18.53 18.06 -30.14
CA MET A 1 -18.20 18.41 -28.74
C MET A 1 -17.39 17.26 -28.20
N GLN A 2 -16.07 17.41 -28.11
CA GLN A 2 -15.22 16.43 -27.44
C GLN A 2 -15.58 16.48 -25.95
N GLN A 3 -16.03 15.35 -25.41
CA GLN A 3 -16.06 15.18 -23.96
C GLN A 3 -14.59 15.20 -23.53
N ASP A 4 -14.15 16.30 -22.92
CA ASP A 4 -12.93 16.33 -22.11
C ASP A 4 -13.16 15.43 -20.90
N ASN A 5 -13.06 14.13 -21.14
CA ASN A 5 -13.03 13.07 -20.15
C ASN A 5 -11.61 13.00 -19.58
N SER A 6 -11.08 14.13 -19.13
CA SER A 6 -9.80 14.18 -18.41
C SER A 6 -10.04 13.61 -17.01
N ILE A 7 -10.08 12.28 -16.94
CA ILE A 7 -10.43 11.46 -15.77
C ILE A 7 -9.46 11.69 -14.59
N LEU A 8 -8.37 12.44 -14.78
CA LEU A 8 -7.36 12.72 -13.78
C LEU A 8 -6.96 14.20 -13.83
N SER A 9 -7.65 15.03 -13.05
CA SER A 9 -7.14 16.37 -12.77
C SER A 9 -5.74 16.28 -12.15
N ASN A 10 -4.88 17.28 -12.37
CA ASN A 10 -3.51 17.29 -11.82
C ASN A 10 -3.48 17.07 -10.30
N LYS A 11 -4.48 17.59 -9.57
CA LYS A 11 -4.62 17.38 -8.13
C LYS A 11 -4.96 15.93 -7.79
N LYS A 12 -5.97 15.35 -8.44
CA LYS A 12 -6.38 13.95 -8.24
C LYS A 12 -5.23 12.98 -8.56
N MET A 13 -4.44 13.29 -9.60
CA MET A 13 -3.24 12.53 -9.93
C MET A 13 -2.16 12.65 -8.85
N SER A 14 -1.90 13.85 -8.32
CA SER A 14 -0.94 14.04 -7.22
C SER A 14 -1.33 13.21 -6.00
N ASP A 15 -2.61 13.26 -5.61
CA ASP A 15 -3.11 12.54 -4.44
C ASP A 15 -2.99 11.00 -4.63
N ILE A 16 -3.23 10.49 -5.83
CA ILE A 16 -3.00 9.07 -6.17
C ILE A 16 -1.52 8.71 -6.08
N LEU A 17 -0.63 9.55 -6.64
CA LEU A 17 0.81 9.28 -6.62
C LEU A 17 1.38 9.29 -5.21
N GLU A 18 0.89 10.16 -4.34
CA GLU A 18 1.27 10.18 -2.92
C GLU A 18 0.83 8.89 -2.20
N ASP A 19 -0.39 8.43 -2.42
CA ASP A 19 -0.88 7.17 -1.84
C ASP A 19 -0.12 5.94 -2.40
N LEU A 20 0.24 5.95 -3.68
CA LEU A 20 1.08 4.91 -4.28
C LEU A 20 2.51 4.93 -3.74
N ALA A 21 3.10 6.11 -3.57
CA ALA A 21 4.43 6.27 -2.99
C ALA A 21 4.47 5.78 -1.53
N LEU A 22 3.40 6.02 -0.77
CA LEU A 22 3.26 5.46 0.57
C LEU A 22 3.28 3.93 0.54
N ILE A 23 2.49 3.29 -0.35
CA ILE A 23 2.51 1.83 -0.49
C ILE A 23 3.91 1.30 -0.79
N ASP A 24 4.64 1.95 -1.72
CA ASP A 24 5.99 1.56 -2.10
C ASP A 24 6.98 1.64 -0.92
N ILE A 25 6.94 2.75 -0.17
CA ILE A 25 7.79 2.94 1.02
C ILE A 25 7.49 1.89 2.08
N LEU A 26 6.22 1.61 2.37
CA LEU A 26 5.84 0.62 3.37
C LEU A 26 6.25 -0.79 2.95
N ALA A 27 6.05 -1.15 1.68
CA ALA A 27 6.45 -2.46 1.16
C ALA A 27 7.98 -2.64 1.15
N PHE A 28 8.72 -1.60 0.78
CA PHE A 28 10.17 -1.58 0.83
C PHE A 28 10.67 -1.70 2.28
N SER A 29 10.15 -0.88 3.19
CA SER A 29 10.46 -0.92 4.62
C SER A 29 10.22 -2.32 5.20
N LEU A 30 9.06 -2.91 4.90
CA LEU A 30 8.73 -4.26 5.37
C LEU A 30 9.71 -5.31 4.80
N THR A 31 10.14 -5.17 3.56
CA THR A 31 11.11 -6.09 2.93
C THR A 31 12.47 -6.03 3.64
N GLU A 32 12.98 -4.82 3.88
CA GLU A 32 14.24 -4.62 4.58
C GLU A 32 14.16 -5.09 6.04
N ASN A 33 13.07 -4.80 6.74
CA ASN A 33 12.89 -5.16 8.14
C ASN A 33 12.55 -6.65 8.37
N LEU A 34 12.09 -7.35 7.33
CA LEU A 34 11.89 -8.81 7.35
C LEU A 34 13.15 -9.57 6.93
N ALA A 35 14.19 -8.88 6.44
CA ALA A 35 15.45 -9.52 6.15
C ALA A 35 15.98 -10.21 7.43
N PRO A 36 16.55 -11.42 7.33
CA PRO A 36 17.18 -12.06 8.47
C PRO A 36 18.27 -11.15 9.03
N LEU A 37 18.20 -10.88 10.34
CA LEU A 37 19.26 -10.17 11.05
C LEU A 37 20.55 -10.97 11.00
N ASP A 38 21.67 -10.29 10.81
CA ASP A 38 22.99 -10.92 10.87
C ASP A 38 23.50 -11.03 12.32
N GLU A 39 24.68 -11.62 12.51
CA GLU A 39 25.27 -11.80 13.84
C GLU A 39 25.63 -10.45 14.50
N ASP A 40 25.96 -9.43 13.72
CA ASP A 40 26.32 -8.10 14.23
C ASP A 40 25.07 -7.34 14.71
N ASP A 41 23.97 -7.42 13.96
CA ASP A 41 22.67 -6.87 14.33
C ASP A 41 22.20 -7.43 15.67
N LEU A 42 22.26 -8.75 15.83
CA LEU A 42 21.88 -9.43 17.07
C LEU A 42 22.80 -9.07 18.23
N ALA A 43 24.11 -8.94 17.98
CA ALA A 43 25.08 -8.52 19.00
C ALA A 43 24.85 -7.08 19.48
N HIS A 44 24.28 -6.23 18.64
CA HIS A 44 23.89 -4.86 18.97
C HIS A 44 22.44 -4.72 19.48
N GLY A 45 21.74 -5.83 19.65
CA GLY A 45 20.41 -5.88 20.27
C GLY A 45 19.26 -5.59 19.32
N ALA A 46 19.44 -5.75 18.01
CA ALA A 46 18.33 -5.74 17.06
C ALA A 46 17.42 -6.94 17.31
N GLU A 47 16.12 -6.73 17.15
CA GLU A 47 15.10 -7.78 17.26
C GLU A 47 14.33 -7.88 15.93
N PRO A 48 13.97 -9.09 15.49
CA PRO A 48 13.10 -9.26 14.33
C PRO A 48 11.76 -8.58 14.56
N LEU A 49 11.11 -8.14 13.48
CA LEU A 49 9.75 -7.65 13.57
C LEU A 49 8.82 -8.71 14.18
N THR A 50 7.98 -8.25 15.09
CA THR A 50 6.88 -9.07 15.63
C THR A 50 5.78 -9.22 14.57
N TYR A 51 4.99 -10.28 14.70
CA TYR A 51 3.79 -10.47 13.88
C TYR A 51 2.84 -9.25 13.94
N ALA A 52 2.72 -8.61 15.10
CA ALA A 52 1.86 -7.43 15.26
C ALA A 52 2.35 -6.25 14.40
N GLN A 53 3.66 -5.99 14.39
CA GLN A 53 4.26 -4.92 13.56
C GLN A 53 4.11 -5.24 12.06
N ILE A 54 4.38 -6.47 11.66
CA ILE A 54 4.19 -6.91 10.27
C ILE A 54 2.75 -6.72 9.82
N LYS A 55 1.80 -7.13 10.67
CA LYS A 55 0.37 -7.00 10.40
C LYS A 55 -0.05 -5.53 10.27
N GLU A 56 0.46 -4.66 11.12
CA GLU A 56 0.15 -3.22 11.08
C GLU A 56 0.57 -2.59 9.74
N GLU A 57 1.80 -2.87 9.29
CA GLU A 57 2.31 -2.41 8.00
C GLU A 57 1.47 -2.92 6.82
N LEU A 58 1.14 -4.22 6.83
CA LEU A 58 0.30 -4.83 5.80
C LEU A 58 -1.12 -4.27 5.78
N ASP A 59 -1.71 -4.01 6.95
CA ASP A 59 -3.03 -3.38 7.06
C ASP A 59 -2.99 -1.94 6.52
N GLN A 60 -1.91 -1.20 6.77
CA GLN A 60 -1.74 0.15 6.24
C GLN A 60 -1.61 0.17 4.71
N ILE A 61 -0.82 -0.76 4.14
CA ILE A 61 -0.75 -0.95 2.67
C ILE A 61 -2.15 -1.24 2.13
N ARG A 62 -2.87 -2.22 2.72
CA ARG A 62 -4.20 -2.62 2.28
C ARG A 62 -5.21 -1.48 2.35
N ASN A 63 -5.20 -0.71 3.43
CA ASN A 63 -6.08 0.45 3.61
C ASN A 63 -5.79 1.55 2.58
N THR A 64 -4.52 1.76 2.24
CA THR A 64 -4.11 2.75 1.24
C THR A 64 -4.56 2.32 -0.16
N VAL A 65 -4.41 1.03 -0.51
CA VAL A 65 -4.97 0.47 -1.76
C VAL A 65 -6.49 0.66 -1.80
N PHE A 66 -7.19 0.35 -0.71
CA PHE A 66 -8.65 0.53 -0.65
C PHE A 66 -9.07 1.99 -0.80
N LYS A 67 -8.33 2.93 -0.21
CA LYS A 67 -8.52 4.37 -0.40
C LYS A 67 -8.36 4.75 -1.87
N ILE A 68 -7.29 4.29 -2.55
CA ILE A 68 -7.10 4.57 -3.97
C ILE A 68 -8.30 4.08 -4.78
N VAL A 69 -8.75 2.85 -4.53
CA VAL A 69 -9.85 2.23 -5.29
C VAL A 69 -11.19 2.94 -5.05
N THR A 70 -11.53 3.26 -3.81
CA THR A 70 -12.85 3.80 -3.47
C THR A 70 -12.94 5.32 -3.55
N VAL A 71 -11.88 6.03 -3.21
CA VAL A 71 -11.85 7.50 -3.19
C VAL A 71 -11.37 8.05 -4.52
N HIS A 72 -10.26 7.53 -5.04
CA HIS A 72 -9.67 8.09 -6.26
C HIS A 72 -10.26 7.46 -7.53
N LEU A 73 -10.47 6.14 -7.55
CA LEU A 73 -11.05 5.47 -8.70
C LEU A 73 -12.59 5.41 -8.65
N GLU A 74 -13.18 5.85 -7.52
CA GLU A 74 -14.64 5.90 -7.31
C GLU A 74 -15.32 4.55 -7.56
N ALA A 75 -14.59 3.45 -7.36
CA ALA A 75 -15.13 2.11 -7.55
C ALA A 75 -16.10 1.78 -6.40
N GLU A 76 -17.19 1.09 -6.74
CA GLU A 76 -18.10 0.56 -5.74
C GLU A 76 -17.42 -0.56 -4.94
N ALA A 77 -17.75 -0.68 -3.66
CA ALA A 77 -17.16 -1.71 -2.78
C ALA A 77 -17.30 -3.14 -3.34
N GLY A 78 -18.40 -3.42 -4.06
CA GLY A 78 -18.62 -4.70 -4.73
C GLY A 78 -17.67 -4.96 -5.90
N GLN A 79 -17.26 -3.92 -6.63
CA GLN A 79 -16.31 -4.04 -7.74
C GLN A 79 -14.90 -4.39 -7.24
N TRP A 80 -14.48 -3.78 -6.13
CA TRP A 80 -13.22 -4.12 -5.48
C TRP A 80 -13.24 -5.55 -4.94
N SER A 81 -14.29 -5.91 -4.20
CA SER A 81 -14.44 -7.25 -3.61
C SER A 81 -14.37 -8.34 -4.69
N ALA A 82 -15.11 -8.16 -5.79
CA ALA A 82 -15.10 -9.08 -6.94
C ALA A 82 -13.75 -9.13 -7.68
N ALA A 83 -12.96 -8.06 -7.65
CA ALA A 83 -11.61 -8.07 -8.20
C ALA A 83 -10.66 -8.87 -7.30
N THR A 84 -10.70 -8.65 -5.99
CA THR A 84 -9.87 -9.40 -5.03
C THR A 84 -10.19 -10.89 -4.98
N GLU A 85 -11.45 -11.30 -5.13
CA GLU A 85 -11.86 -12.71 -5.15
C GLU A 85 -11.24 -13.52 -6.30
N LYS A 86 -10.76 -12.86 -7.37
CA LYS A 86 -10.08 -13.52 -8.50
C LYS A 86 -8.62 -13.88 -8.21
N HIS A 87 -8.06 -13.40 -7.09
CA HIS A 87 -6.66 -13.56 -6.72
C HIS A 87 -6.59 -14.19 -5.31
N PRO A 88 -6.74 -15.53 -5.20
CA PRO A 88 -6.66 -16.26 -3.93
C PRO A 88 -5.23 -16.37 -3.37
#